data_AF-A0A5B6VK60-F1
#
_entry.id   AF-A0A5B6VK60-F1
#
_cell.length_a   1.000
_cell.length_b   1.000
_cell.length_c   1.000
_cell.angle_alpha   90.00
_cell.angle_beta   90.00
_cell.angle_gamma   90.00
#
_symmetry.space_group_name_H-M   'P 1'
#
loop_
_entity.id
_entity.type
_entity.pdbx_description
1 polymer ?
#
loop_
_entity_poly.entity_id
_entity_poly.type
_entity_poly.pdbx_seq_one_letter_code
_entity_poly.pdbx_strand_id
1 'polypeptide(L)'
;MDNGDGIAIGWLGDPIFRDKDGRELFVRHRATLKSDGVFRSSPRGWFTFAHTLFALVFFFGHIWHGARTLFRDVFAGIDPNLDAQVEFRAFQKLGDPTTRRQEMIPNKQVRKL
;
A
#
# COMPACT_ATOMS: atom_id res chain seq x y z
N MET A 1 7.59 26.96 8.27
CA MET A 1 6.31 27.68 8.08
C MET A 1 6.63 29.15 7.96
N ASP A 2 7.36 29.73 8.92
CA ASP A 2 7.83 31.12 8.96
C ASP A 2 8.46 31.61 7.64
N ASN A 3 9.31 30.81 6.99
CA ASN A 3 9.89 31.17 5.69
C ASN A 3 8.87 31.35 4.55
N GLY A 4 7.61 30.94 4.72
CA GLY A 4 6.53 31.07 3.75
C GLY A 4 5.57 32.23 4.05
N ASP A 5 5.08 32.36 5.29
CA ASP A 5 4.07 33.35 5.67
C ASP A 5 4.54 34.44 6.64
N GLY A 6 5.77 34.38 7.16
CA GLY A 6 6.29 35.35 8.12
C GLY A 6 6.12 34.90 9.57
N ILE A 7 6.74 35.64 10.50
CA ILE A 7 6.57 35.44 11.95
C ILE A 7 5.42 36.34 12.42
N ALA A 8 4.49 35.80 13.20
CA ALA A 8 3.42 36.59 13.81
C ALA A 8 3.98 37.49 14.93
N ILE A 9 3.82 38.81 14.80
CA ILE A 9 4.34 39.82 15.74
C ILE A 9 3.29 40.37 16.71
N GLY A 10 2.00 40.20 16.42
CA GLY A 10 0.91 40.70 17.23
C GLY A 10 -0.43 40.60 16.51
N TRP A 11 -1.53 40.65 17.28
CA TRP A 11 -2.88 40.74 16.73
C TRP A 11 -3.26 42.20 16.54
N LEU A 12 -3.63 42.58 15.32
CA LEU A 12 -3.96 43.96 14.96
C LEU A 12 -5.43 44.34 15.23
N GLY A 13 -6.19 43.48 15.91
CA GLY A 13 -7.65 43.58 16.03
C GLY A 13 -8.37 42.95 14.84
N ASP A 14 -9.71 43.05 14.84
CA ASP A 14 -10.57 42.56 13.76
C ASP A 14 -10.88 43.68 12.75
N PRO A 15 -10.19 43.75 11.59
CA PRO A 15 -10.47 44.76 10.59
C PRO A 15 -11.77 44.44 9.83
N ILE A 16 -12.75 45.35 9.90
CA ILE A 16 -13.98 45.30 9.12
C ILE A 16 -13.81 46.19 7.88
N PHE A 17 -13.62 45.58 6.72
CA PHE A 17 -13.63 46.31 5.44
C PHE A 17 -15.06 46.33 4.91
N ARG A 18 -15.51 47.43 4.28
CA ARG A 18 -16.84 47.52 3.65
C ARG A 18 -16.76 48.01 2.21
N ASP A 19 -17.60 47.47 1.32
CA ASP A 19 -17.79 48.01 -0.03
C ASP A 19 -18.63 49.30 -0.02
N LYS A 20 -18.78 49.94 -1.18
CA LYS A 20 -19.59 51.16 -1.34
C LYS A 20 -21.07 50.98 -0.97
N ASP A 21 -21.55 49.74 -0.96
CA ASP A 21 -22.93 49.35 -0.62
C ASP A 21 -23.03 48.88 0.86
N GLY A 22 -21.96 49.01 1.65
CA GLY A 22 -21.91 48.67 3.07
C GLY A 22 -21.64 47.20 3.39
N ARG A 23 -21.34 46.35 2.39
CA ARG A 23 -21.11 44.90 2.58
C ARG A 23 -19.69 44.64 3.10
N GLU A 24 -19.56 43.74 4.07
CA GLU A 24 -18.25 43.42 4.65
C GLU A 24 -17.35 42.62 3.68
N LEU A 25 -16.08 43.03 3.60
CA LEU A 25 -15.03 42.44 2.77
C LEU A 25 -13.95 41.82 3.67
N PHE A 26 -13.37 40.70 3.24
CA PHE A 26 -12.34 39.97 4.00
C PHE A 26 -11.00 40.07 3.27
N VAL A 27 -9.97 40.65 3.90
CA VAL A 27 -8.64 40.85 3.27
C VAL A 27 -7.53 40.25 4.14
N ARG A 28 -6.62 39.49 3.54
CA ARG A 28 -5.45 38.87 4.20
C ARG A 28 -4.16 39.59 3.80
N HIS A 29 -3.39 40.11 4.76
CA HIS A 29 -2.15 40.86 4.54
C HIS A 29 -0.87 40.04 4.83
N ARG A 30 0.28 40.43 4.26
CA ARG A 30 1.60 39.76 4.37
C ARG A 30 2.71 40.82 4.51
N ALA A 31 3.54 40.79 5.55
CA ALA A 31 4.84 41.49 5.58
C ALA A 31 5.65 41.22 6.88
N THR A 32 6.69 40.35 6.84
CA THR A 32 7.76 40.37 7.89
C THR A 32 9.05 39.61 7.54
N LEU A 33 9.00 38.54 6.73
CA LEU A 33 10.21 37.82 6.29
C LEU A 33 10.46 38.04 4.80
N LYS A 34 11.68 37.75 4.29
CA LYS A 34 11.93 37.53 2.84
C LYS A 34 11.24 36.24 2.37
N SER A 35 10.02 36.02 2.84
CA SER A 35 9.19 34.90 2.48
C SER A 35 8.74 35.09 1.04
N ASP A 36 8.77 34.00 0.28
CA ASP A 36 8.37 33.98 -1.13
C ASP A 36 6.84 34.00 -1.30
N GLY A 37 6.09 33.99 -0.19
CA GLY A 37 4.65 34.04 -0.18
C GLY A 37 3.97 32.70 -0.53
N VAL A 38 4.71 31.59 -0.55
CA VAL A 38 4.18 30.25 -0.82
C VAL A 38 4.01 29.50 0.50
N PHE A 39 2.84 28.88 0.69
CA PHE A 39 2.56 28.10 1.90
C PHE A 39 3.52 26.90 2.04
N ARG A 40 3.84 26.53 3.28
CA ARG A 40 4.65 25.36 3.63
C ARG A 40 3.86 24.44 4.53
N SER A 41 4.08 23.14 4.39
CA SER A 41 3.53 22.14 5.31
C SER A 41 4.16 22.26 6.70
N SER A 42 3.40 21.86 7.71
CA SER A 42 3.87 21.82 9.10
C SER A 42 4.68 20.56 9.38
N PRO A 43 5.43 20.51 10.50
CA PRO A 43 6.09 19.27 10.95
C PRO A 43 5.13 18.09 11.08
N ARG A 44 3.85 18.35 11.43
CA ARG A 44 2.81 17.32 11.46
C ARG A 44 2.58 16.71 10.07
N GLY A 45 2.50 17.55 9.03
CA GLY A 45 2.36 17.08 7.65
C GLY A 45 3.57 16.26 7.18
N TRP A 46 4.79 16.72 7.51
CA TRP A 46 6.02 16.00 7.18
C TRP A 46 6.12 14.64 7.88
N PHE A 47 5.79 14.59 9.18
CA PHE A 47 5.77 13.35 9.95
C PHE A 47 4.81 12.33 9.33
N THR A 48 3.56 12.73 9.07
CA THR A 48 2.55 11.85 8.48
C THR A 48 2.99 11.33 7.13
N PHE A 49 3.43 12.22 6.23
CA PHE A 49 3.87 11.84 4.89
C PHE A 49 5.01 10.81 4.92
N ALA A 50 6.05 11.07 5.70
CA ALA A 50 7.19 10.17 5.81
C ALA A 50 6.78 8.80 6.35
N HIS A 51 5.98 8.76 7.43
CA HIS A 51 5.59 7.49 8.05
C HIS A 51 4.66 6.67 7.18
N THR A 52 3.74 7.30 6.44
CA THR A 52 2.87 6.58 5.50
C THR A 52 3.69 5.97 4.36
N LEU A 53 4.67 6.70 3.82
CA LEU A 53 5.56 6.16 2.78
C LEU A 53 6.46 5.04 3.31
N PHE A 54 7.09 5.22 4.48
CA PHE A 54 7.94 4.18 5.04
C PHE A 54 7.13 2.94 5.40
N ALA A 55 5.94 3.07 5.99
CA ALA A 55 5.07 1.91 6.26
C ALA A 55 4.77 1.12 4.98
N LEU A 56 4.50 1.81 3.87
CA LEU A 56 4.28 1.15 2.57
C LEU A 56 5.52 0.42 2.06
N VAL A 57 6.70 1.05 2.15
CA VAL A 57 7.98 0.40 1.75
C VAL A 57 8.26 -0.83 2.62
N PHE A 58 8.07 -0.72 3.94
CA PHE A 58 8.28 -1.83 4.86
C PHE A 58 7.27 -2.97 4.67
N PHE A 59 6.03 -2.67 4.27
CA PHE A 59 5.06 -3.68 3.90
C PHE A 59 5.56 -4.54 2.72
N PHE A 60 6.06 -3.92 1.65
CA PHE A 60 6.65 -4.67 0.54
C PHE A 60 7.92 -5.42 0.95
N GLY A 61 8.75 -4.83 1.81
CA GLY A 61 9.91 -5.52 2.39
C GLY A 61 9.51 -6.77 3.18
N HIS A 62 8.45 -6.69 3.98
CA HIS A 62 7.93 -7.82 4.73
C HIS A 62 7.43 -8.95 3.83
N ILE A 63 6.64 -8.64 2.80
CA ILE A 63 6.16 -9.63 1.83
C ILE A 63 7.33 -10.27 1.07
N TRP A 64 8.29 -9.47 0.62
CA TRP A 64 9.49 -9.95 -0.07
C TRP A 64 10.30 -10.91 0.80
N HIS A 65 10.66 -10.50 2.02
CA HIS A 65 11.47 -11.32 2.92
C HIS A 65 10.70 -12.56 3.41
N GLY A 66 9.39 -12.44 3.65
CA GLY A 66 8.52 -13.56 4.01
C GLY A 66 8.47 -14.61 2.91
N ALA A 67 8.22 -14.20 1.66
CA ALA A 67 8.23 -15.11 0.52
C ALA A 67 9.59 -15.77 0.32
N ARG A 68 10.70 -15.01 0.42
CA ARG A 68 12.06 -15.56 0.28
C ARG A 68 12.43 -16.54 1.38
N THR A 69 11.84 -16.40 2.56
CA THR A 69 12.08 -17.30 3.70
C THR A 69 11.30 -18.60 3.53
N LEU A 70 10.03 -18.53 3.13
CA LEU A 70 9.16 -19.70 2.93
C LEU A 70 9.52 -20.50 1.68
N PHE A 71 9.75 -19.83 0.55
CA PHE A 71 10.04 -20.45 -0.76
C PHE A 71 11.54 -20.43 -1.08
N ARG A 72 12.38 -20.65 -0.06
CA ARG A 72 13.83 -20.61 -0.20
C ARG A 72 14.35 -21.72 -1.12
N ASP A 73 13.76 -22.90 -1.03
CA ASP A 73 14.09 -24.10 -1.79
C ASP A 73 13.93 -23.91 -3.30
N VAL A 74 12.88 -23.22 -3.73
CA VAL A 74 12.58 -22.95 -5.15
C VAL A 74 13.08 -21.59 -5.64
N PHE A 75 13.83 -20.84 -4.81
CA PHE A 75 14.24 -19.47 -5.13
C PHE A 75 15.15 -19.39 -6.38
N ALA A 76 15.97 -20.41 -6.62
CA ALA A 76 16.86 -20.49 -7.78
C ALA A 76 16.24 -21.18 -9.01
N GLY A 77 14.98 -21.58 -8.93
CA GLY A 77 14.28 -22.36 -9.96
C GLY A 77 13.51 -23.55 -9.36
N ILE A 78 12.53 -24.05 -10.12
CA ILE A 78 11.75 -25.25 -9.77
C ILE A 78 12.42 -26.52 -10.29
N ASP A 79 12.03 -27.67 -9.75
CA ASP A 79 12.46 -28.98 -10.27
C ASP A 79 11.99 -29.15 -11.74
N PRO A 80 12.90 -29.44 -12.69
CA PRO A 80 12.53 -29.66 -14.08
C PRO A 80 11.64 -30.89 -14.32
N ASN A 81 11.51 -31.82 -13.35
CA ASN A 81 10.70 -33.04 -13.50
C ASN A 81 9.34 -32.99 -12.76
N LEU A 82 8.76 -31.81 -12.57
CA LEU A 82 7.57 -31.59 -11.74
C LEU A 82 6.22 -31.94 -12.42
N ASP A 83 6.22 -32.26 -13.72
CA ASP A 83 5.02 -32.32 -14.57
C ASP A 83 3.89 -33.19 -14.03
N ALA A 84 4.21 -34.39 -13.51
CA ALA A 84 3.19 -35.31 -13.02
C ALA A 84 2.39 -34.74 -11.82
N GLN A 85 3.00 -33.90 -10.98
CA GLN A 85 2.34 -33.35 -9.78
C GLN A 85 1.33 -32.23 -10.08
N VAL A 86 1.46 -31.57 -11.24
CA VAL A 86 0.57 -30.48 -11.65
C VAL A 86 -0.57 -30.96 -12.57
N GLU A 87 -0.56 -32.23 -12.98
CA GLU A 87 -1.63 -32.83 -13.78
C GLU A 87 -2.99 -32.80 -13.05
N PHE A 88 -4.01 -32.38 -13.78
CA PHE A 88 -5.34 -32.20 -13.21
C PHE A 88 -5.92 -33.55 -12.74
N ARG A 89 -6.39 -33.59 -11.48
CA ARG A 89 -6.98 -34.77 -10.83
C ARG A 89 -6.08 -36.00 -10.71
N ALA A 90 -4.78 -35.89 -10.96
CA ALA A 90 -3.82 -36.99 -10.79
C ALA A 90 -3.72 -37.45 -9.32
N PHE A 91 -3.87 -36.53 -8.37
CA PHE A 91 -3.82 -36.79 -6.93
C PHE A 91 -5.13 -36.41 -6.23
N GLN A 92 -5.40 -37.06 -5.10
CA GLN A 92 -6.52 -36.71 -4.22
C GLN A 92 -6.21 -35.45 -3.39
N LYS A 93 -4.94 -35.19 -3.07
CA LYS A 93 -4.46 -34.01 -2.35
C LYS A 93 -3.31 -33.35 -3.13
N LEU A 94 -3.39 -32.02 -3.33
CA LEU A 94 -2.37 -31.27 -4.05
C LEU A 94 -1.06 -31.21 -3.25
N GLY A 95 0.07 -31.45 -3.91
CA GLY A 95 1.40 -31.45 -3.30
C GLY A 95 1.73 -32.70 -2.46
N ASP A 96 0.92 -33.76 -2.53
CA ASP A 96 1.16 -35.02 -1.81
C ASP A 96 1.23 -36.23 -2.75
N PRO A 97 2.46 -36.66 -3.12
CA PRO A 97 2.67 -37.78 -4.04
C PRO A 97 2.09 -39.12 -3.56
N THR A 98 1.84 -39.28 -2.25
CA THR A 98 1.31 -40.53 -1.69
C THR A 98 -0.18 -40.73 -1.98
N THR A 99 -0.86 -39.69 -2.46
CA THR A 99 -2.31 -39.67 -2.66
C THR A 99 -2.73 -39.83 -4.12
N ARG A 100 -1.92 -40.53 -4.93
CA ARG A 100 -2.22 -40.74 -6.36
C ARG A 100 -3.56 -41.45 -6.52
N ARG A 101 -4.43 -40.89 -7.36
CA ARG A 101 -5.74 -41.46 -7.62
C ARG A 101 -5.57 -42.79 -8.38
N GLN A 102 -6.14 -43.87 -7.85
CA GLN A 102 -6.30 -45.09 -8.61
C GLN A 102 -7.45 -44.91 -9.61
N GLU A 103 -7.22 -45.26 -10.88
CA GLU A 103 -8.31 -45.35 -11.83
C GLU A 103 -9.32 -46.40 -11.34
N MET A 104 -10.56 -45.98 -11.14
CA MET A 104 -11.64 -46.91 -10.83
C MET A 104 -11.94 -47.71 -12.09
N ILE A 105 -11.26 -48.85 -12.27
CA ILE A 105 -11.60 -49.80 -13.33
C ILE A 105 -13.00 -50.32 -13.01
N PRO A 106 -14.03 -50.02 -13.84
CA PRO A 106 -15.36 -50.57 -13.61
C PRO A 106 -15.25 -52.09 -13.73
N ASN A 107 -15.53 -52.81 -12.65
CA ASN A 107 -15.53 -54.26 -12.65
C ASN A 107 -16.58 -54.78 -13.65
N LYS A 108 -16.17 -55.15 -14.87
CA LYS A 108 -17.03 -55.67 -15.94
C LYS A 108 -17.54 -57.10 -15.69
N GLN A 109 -17.61 -57.58 -14.44
CA GLN A 109 -17.92 -58.98 -14.11
C GLN A 109 -19.23 -59.20 -13.35
N VAL A 110 -20.13 -58.22 -13.24
CA VAL A 110 -21.44 -58.46 -12.58
C VAL A 110 -22.57 -58.02 -13.49
N ARG A 111 -23.00 -58.95 -14.36
CA ARG A 111 -24.38 -59.19 -14.85
C ARG A 111 -24.31 -60.02 -16.14
N LYS A 112 -24.12 -61.33 -16.00
CA LYS A 112 -24.76 -62.29 -16.90
C LYS A 112 -26.01 -62.76 -16.17
N LEU A 113 -27.17 -62.30 -16.64
CA LEU A 113 -28.45 -62.99 -16.47
C LEU A 113 -28.65 -63.85 -17.72
#